data_AF-A0A6V7WYR0-F1
#
_entry.id   AF-A0A6V7WYR0-F1
#
_cell.length_a   1.000
_cell.length_b   1.000
_cell.length_c   1.000
_cell.angle_alpha   90.00
_cell.angle_beta   90.00
_cell.angle_gamma   90.00
#
_symmetry.space_group_name_H-M   'P 1'
#
loop_
_entity.id
_entity.type
_entity.pdbx_description
1 polymer ?
#
loop_
_entity_poly.entity_id
_entity_poly.type
_entity_poly.pdbx_seq_one_letter_code
_entity_poly.pdbx_strand_id
1 'polypeptide(L)'
;MFRRLTSIDNKYLSLFKNALEHIDSGKIGKICWLDVPREVKVFNNTGLNAVSQGKLAVILLARGQHYRFGSSLPKRIMELGLEMETGLDKKADCHLLLQVCHVSHIQQETEGNSKWMIMTDKSGWEKIRKQLDEVLEKTNLTWDQVEVFVQNENPAQDFGGKILLSSPDQSATAPGVDRSSTCKSDFARRNEEIFI
;
A
#
# COMPACT_ATOMS: atom_id res chain seq x y z
N MET A 1 23.96 -16.17 -5.58
CA MET A 1 23.76 -16.07 -7.05
C MET A 1 22.75 -17.07 -7.62
N PHE A 2 22.59 -18.31 -7.08
CA PHE A 2 21.79 -19.37 -7.73
C PHE A 2 20.32 -19.58 -7.27
N ARG A 3 19.75 -18.75 -6.39
CA ARG A 3 18.39 -18.98 -5.83
C ARG A 3 17.24 -18.20 -6.49
N ARG A 4 17.44 -17.50 -7.62
CA ARG A 4 16.48 -16.48 -8.08
C ARG A 4 16.05 -16.51 -9.56
N LEU A 5 16.29 -17.60 -10.30
CA LEU A 5 16.11 -17.59 -11.77
C LEU A 5 15.11 -18.60 -12.35
N THR A 6 14.26 -19.26 -11.56
CA THR A 6 13.46 -20.39 -12.07
C THR A 6 11.93 -20.21 -12.12
N SER A 7 11.37 -18.99 -12.19
CA SER A 7 9.89 -18.85 -12.14
C SER A 7 9.27 -17.76 -13.02
N ILE A 8 9.68 -17.63 -14.28
CA ILE A 8 8.99 -16.73 -15.23
C ILE A 8 8.52 -17.55 -16.43
N ASP A 9 7.24 -17.95 -16.40
CA ASP A 9 6.57 -18.71 -17.45
C ASP A 9 6.08 -17.83 -18.60
N ASN A 10 6.28 -18.27 -19.84
CA ASN A 10 5.93 -17.55 -21.08
C ASN A 10 4.43 -17.58 -21.46
N LYS A 11 3.52 -17.91 -20.53
CA LYS A 11 2.10 -18.19 -20.82
C LYS A 11 1.19 -16.94 -20.87
N TYR A 12 1.70 -15.75 -20.56
CA TYR A 12 0.87 -14.59 -20.16
C TYR A 12 0.49 -13.60 -21.28
N LEU A 13 1.00 -13.77 -22.50
CA LEU A 13 0.72 -12.86 -23.63
C LEU A 13 -0.73 -12.98 -24.17
N SER A 14 -1.44 -14.07 -23.91
CA SER A 14 -2.81 -14.29 -24.39
C SER A 14 -3.91 -13.61 -23.56
N LEU A 15 -3.60 -13.18 -22.33
CA LEU A 15 -4.58 -12.60 -21.39
C LEU A 15 -4.92 -11.13 -21.68
N PHE A 16 -4.10 -10.41 -22.45
CA PHE A 16 -4.28 -8.97 -22.69
C PHE A 16 -5.47 -8.61 -23.60
N LYS A 17 -6.07 -9.59 -24.31
CA LYS A 17 -7.15 -9.31 -25.28
C LYS A 17 -8.56 -9.25 -24.69
N ASN A 18 -8.80 -9.67 -23.44
CA ASN A 18 -10.16 -9.83 -22.88
C ASN A 18 -10.60 -8.81 -21.83
N ALA A 19 -9.83 -7.74 -21.56
CA ALA A 19 -10.07 -6.86 -20.40
C ALA A 19 -10.96 -5.62 -20.66
N LEU A 20 -11.65 -5.53 -21.81
CA LEU A 20 -12.38 -4.32 -22.23
C LEU A 20 -13.90 -4.50 -22.35
N GLU A 21 -14.49 -5.52 -21.73
CA GLU A 21 -15.93 -5.71 -21.73
C GLU A 21 -16.60 -5.17 -20.45
N HIS A 22 -17.41 -4.12 -20.67
CA HIS A 22 -18.53 -3.58 -19.91
C HIS A 22 -18.47 -3.54 -18.37
N ILE A 23 -18.32 -2.32 -17.82
CA ILE A 23 -18.79 -2.01 -16.47
C ILE A 23 -20.30 -1.71 -16.57
N ASP A 24 -21.11 -2.59 -15.99
CA ASP A 24 -22.55 -2.40 -15.84
C ASP A 24 -22.85 -1.13 -15.05
N SER A 25 -23.58 -0.19 -15.66
CA SER A 25 -23.92 1.11 -15.07
C SER A 25 -24.78 0.97 -13.80
N GLY A 26 -25.48 -0.16 -13.63
CA GLY A 26 -26.22 -0.47 -12.40
C GLY A 26 -25.35 -0.74 -11.16
N LYS A 27 -24.03 -0.88 -11.33
CA LYS A 27 -23.06 -1.14 -10.24
C LYS A 27 -22.16 0.06 -9.92
N ILE A 28 -22.42 1.22 -10.53
CA ILE A 28 -21.61 2.43 -10.34
C ILE A 28 -22.31 3.36 -9.35
N GLY A 29 -21.70 3.56 -8.17
CA GLY A 29 -22.07 4.63 -7.26
C GLY A 29 -21.41 5.96 -7.68
N LYS A 30 -22.14 7.07 -7.61
CA LYS A 30 -21.62 8.42 -7.85
C LYS A 30 -21.86 9.30 -6.63
N ILE A 31 -20.81 9.95 -6.16
CA ILE A 31 -20.91 11.01 -5.14
C ILE A 31 -20.52 12.31 -5.83
N CYS A 32 -21.43 13.29 -5.81
CA CYS A 32 -21.18 14.63 -6.29
C CYS A 32 -21.15 15.58 -5.09
N TRP A 33 -20.20 16.51 -5.05
CA TRP A 33 -20.10 17.50 -3.97
C TRP A 33 -21.33 18.41 -3.86
N LEU A 34 -22.06 18.61 -4.97
CA LEU A 34 -23.26 19.44 -5.03
C LEU A 34 -24.54 18.68 -4.66
N ASP A 35 -24.53 17.35 -4.78
CA ASP A 35 -25.67 16.48 -4.54
C ASP A 35 -25.18 15.21 -3.86
N VAL A 36 -25.21 15.19 -2.53
CA VAL A 36 -24.87 14.01 -1.73
C VAL A 36 -26.11 13.11 -1.66
N PRO A 37 -26.10 11.93 -2.30
CA PRO A 37 -27.26 11.04 -2.28
C PRO A 37 -27.60 10.58 -0.86
N ARG A 38 -28.88 10.29 -0.59
CA ARG A 38 -29.33 9.80 0.73
C ARG A 38 -28.63 8.49 1.12
N GLU A 39 -28.25 7.71 0.12
CA GLU A 39 -27.52 6.45 0.20
C GLU A 39 -26.13 6.62 0.85
N VAL A 40 -25.53 7.82 0.80
CA VAL A 40 -24.21 8.06 1.42
C VAL A 40 -24.25 7.87 2.93
N LYS A 41 -25.35 8.25 3.59
CA LYS A 41 -25.52 7.96 5.02
C LYS A 41 -25.57 6.47 5.30
N VAL A 42 -26.22 5.70 4.42
CA VAL A 42 -26.30 4.23 4.54
C VAL A 42 -24.91 3.62 4.34
N PHE A 43 -24.15 4.05 3.33
CA PHE A 43 -22.78 3.56 3.10
C PHE A 43 -21.84 3.94 4.25
N ASN A 44 -21.91 5.17 4.76
CA ASN A 44 -21.11 5.59 5.91
C ASN A 44 -21.42 4.77 7.15
N ASN A 45 -22.70 4.60 7.51
CA ASN A 45 -23.09 3.80 8.67
C ASN A 45 -22.68 2.33 8.52
N THR A 46 -22.79 1.78 7.30
CA THR A 46 -22.36 0.41 7.00
C THR A 46 -20.85 0.27 7.17
N GLY A 47 -20.07 1.24 6.69
CA GLY A 47 -18.61 1.29 6.86
C GLY A 47 -18.21 1.39 8.32
N LEU A 48 -18.77 2.34 9.07
CA LEU A 48 -18.49 2.52 10.50
C LEU A 48 -18.82 1.26 11.31
N ASN A 49 -19.95 0.61 11.03
CA ASN A 49 -20.31 -0.66 11.66
C ASN A 49 -19.36 -1.81 11.30
N ALA A 50 -18.77 -1.80 10.10
CA ALA A 50 -17.74 -2.77 9.74
C ALA A 50 -16.42 -2.52 10.50
N VAL A 51 -16.07 -1.26 10.77
CA VAL A 51 -14.91 -0.89 11.59
C VAL A 51 -15.09 -1.32 13.05
N SER A 52 -16.26 -1.04 13.64
CA SER A 52 -16.55 -1.45 15.03
C SER A 52 -16.51 -2.96 15.21
N GLN A 53 -16.87 -3.73 14.18
CA GLN A 53 -16.79 -5.20 14.16
C GLN A 53 -15.39 -5.76 13.87
N GLY A 54 -14.37 -4.90 13.67
CA GLY A 54 -13.01 -5.34 13.35
C GLY A 54 -12.84 -5.96 11.97
N LYS A 55 -13.78 -5.70 11.04
CA LYS A 55 -13.80 -6.30 9.68
C LYS A 55 -13.03 -5.47 8.64
N LEU A 56 -12.30 -4.44 9.08
CA LEU A 56 -11.56 -3.54 8.21
C LEU A 56 -10.05 -3.85 8.27
N ALA A 57 -9.44 -4.00 7.09
CA ALA A 57 -7.99 -3.98 6.93
C ALA A 57 -7.58 -2.94 5.89
N VAL A 58 -6.47 -2.24 6.15
CA VAL A 58 -5.92 -1.20 5.28
C VAL A 58 -4.67 -1.72 4.60
N ILE A 59 -4.68 -1.78 3.26
CA ILE A 59 -3.48 -2.12 2.48
C ILE A 59 -2.90 -0.84 1.89
N LEU A 60 -1.74 -0.43 2.39
CA LEU A 60 -1.04 0.76 1.96
C LEU A 60 0.07 0.41 0.97
N LEU A 61 -0.11 0.81 -0.29
CA LEU A 61 0.91 0.58 -1.33
C LEU A 61 1.95 1.70 -1.30
N ALA A 62 2.95 1.59 -0.44
CA ALA A 62 4.10 2.50 -0.32
C ALA A 62 5.23 2.18 -1.32
N ARG A 63 4.89 1.55 -2.45
CA ARG A 63 5.80 1.21 -3.55
C ARG A 63 5.98 2.40 -4.50
N GLY A 64 7.12 2.46 -5.18
CA GLY A 64 7.30 3.29 -6.36
C GLY A 64 8.69 3.89 -6.42
N GLN A 65 9.26 3.99 -7.61
CA GLN A 65 10.48 4.76 -7.78
C GLN A 65 10.10 6.25 -7.86
N HIS A 66 10.53 7.02 -6.86
CA HIS A 66 10.12 8.41 -6.64
C HIS A 66 10.99 9.46 -7.34
N TYR A 67 11.86 9.02 -8.26
CA TYR A 67 12.79 9.89 -8.99
C TYR A 67 12.09 11.02 -9.76
N ARG A 68 10.80 10.89 -10.11
CA ARG A 68 10.02 11.97 -10.74
C ARG A 68 9.89 13.24 -9.89
N PHE A 69 10.00 13.12 -8.56
CA PHE A 69 9.90 14.24 -7.63
C PHE A 69 11.28 14.75 -7.17
N GLY A 70 12.38 14.20 -7.70
CA GLY A 70 13.74 14.58 -7.30
C GLY A 70 14.09 14.25 -5.84
N SER A 71 13.24 13.48 -5.14
CA SER A 71 13.44 13.10 -3.75
C SER A 71 13.94 11.67 -3.62
N SER A 72 14.80 11.43 -2.62
CA SER A 72 15.25 10.10 -2.22
C SER A 72 14.27 9.42 -1.25
N LEU A 73 13.27 10.14 -0.75
CA LEU A 73 12.27 9.62 0.18
C LEU A 73 11.10 8.96 -0.56
N PRO A 74 10.51 7.89 0.02
CA PRO A 74 9.23 7.38 -0.45
C PRO A 74 8.16 8.46 -0.48
N LYS A 75 7.33 8.54 -1.53
CA LYS A 75 6.28 9.56 -1.67
C LYS A 75 5.38 9.67 -0.45
N ARG A 76 5.13 8.56 0.22
CA ARG A 76 4.24 8.53 1.40
C ARG A 76 4.82 9.26 2.61
N ILE A 77 6.13 9.41 2.69
CA ILE A 77 6.83 10.04 3.81
C ILE A 77 7.51 11.36 3.43
N MET A 78 7.28 11.85 2.21
CA MET A 78 7.69 13.18 1.83
C MET A 78 6.87 14.22 2.62
N GLU A 79 7.54 15.23 3.15
CA GLU A 79 6.93 16.40 3.77
C GLU A 79 6.07 17.15 2.74
N LEU A 80 4.90 17.62 3.17
CA LEU A 80 3.94 18.30 2.29
C LEU A 80 3.99 19.83 2.44
N GLY A 81 4.69 20.36 3.43
CA GLY A 81 4.75 21.78 3.75
C GLY A 81 3.47 22.35 4.36
N LEU A 82 2.63 21.52 4.98
CA LEU A 82 1.40 21.91 5.67
C LEU A 82 1.72 22.54 7.03
N GLU A 83 1.28 23.78 7.20
CA GLU A 83 1.24 24.44 8.49
C GLU A 83 0.00 23.94 9.27
N MET A 84 0.17 22.89 10.07
CA MET A 84 -0.90 22.38 10.93
C MET A 84 -0.99 23.26 12.19
N GLU A 85 -2.14 23.93 12.41
CA GLU A 85 -2.39 24.76 13.60
C GLU A 85 -2.60 23.96 14.89
N THR A 86 -2.76 22.64 14.79
CA THR A 86 -2.90 21.76 15.95
C THR A 86 -1.52 21.45 16.53
N GLY A 87 -1.34 21.53 17.85
CA GLY A 87 -0.07 21.37 18.58
C GLY A 87 0.66 20.03 18.48
N LEU A 88 0.43 19.25 17.42
CA LEU A 88 1.31 18.18 16.97
C LEU A 88 2.48 18.82 16.22
N ASP A 89 3.71 18.57 16.68
CA ASP A 89 4.94 19.16 16.17
C ASP A 89 4.94 19.39 14.66
N LYS A 90 5.27 20.63 14.25
CA LYS A 90 5.38 21.19 12.88
C LYS A 90 6.29 20.42 11.90
N LYS A 91 6.69 19.19 12.22
CA LYS A 91 7.84 18.50 11.63
C LYS A 91 7.50 17.21 10.89
N ALA A 92 6.28 16.70 10.99
CA ALA A 92 5.86 15.54 10.21
C ALA A 92 4.46 15.77 9.66
N ASP A 93 4.37 16.03 8.37
CA ASP A 93 3.13 16.30 7.65
C ASP A 93 3.11 15.47 6.36
N CYS A 94 3.46 14.20 6.48
CA CYS A 94 3.47 13.31 5.33
C CYS A 94 2.12 12.63 5.09
N HIS A 95 1.91 12.14 3.87
CA HIS A 95 0.71 11.39 3.52
C HIS A 95 0.46 10.20 4.45
N LEU A 96 1.50 9.48 4.88
CA LEU A 96 1.37 8.35 5.80
C LEU A 96 0.73 8.77 7.11
N LEU A 97 1.24 9.83 7.75
CA LEU A 97 0.71 10.34 9.01
C LEU A 97 -0.75 10.79 8.84
N LEU A 98 -1.06 11.55 7.80
CA LEU A 98 -2.43 12.04 7.55
C LEU A 98 -3.44 10.88 7.41
N GLN A 99 -3.07 9.84 6.66
CA GLN A 99 -3.92 8.66 6.47
C GLN A 99 -4.11 7.88 7.77
N VAL A 100 -3.03 7.71 8.54
CA VAL A 100 -3.04 7.04 9.84
C VAL A 100 -3.89 7.82 10.84
N CYS A 101 -3.72 9.14 10.96
CA CYS A 101 -4.53 9.98 11.85
C CYS A 101 -6.02 9.88 11.52
N HIS A 102 -6.37 9.94 10.22
CA HIS A 102 -7.76 9.87 9.79
C HIS A 102 -8.42 8.54 10.16
N VAL A 103 -7.76 7.41 9.88
CA VAL A 103 -8.28 6.08 10.23
C VAL A 103 -8.28 5.87 11.75
N SER A 104 -7.25 6.32 12.46
CA SER A 104 -7.21 6.25 13.94
C SER A 104 -8.40 6.99 14.57
N HIS A 105 -8.78 8.14 14.01
CA HIS A 105 -9.95 8.89 14.45
C HIS A 105 -11.24 8.07 14.26
N ILE A 106 -11.44 7.46 13.09
CA ILE A 106 -12.59 6.59 12.82
C ILE A 106 -12.61 5.39 13.79
N GLN A 107 -11.46 4.79 14.07
CA GLN A 107 -11.34 3.69 15.04
C GLN A 107 -11.75 4.11 16.45
N GLN A 108 -11.36 5.32 16.89
CA GLN A 108 -11.77 5.87 18.18
C GLN A 108 -13.29 6.11 18.22
N GLU A 109 -13.88 6.70 17.17
CA GLU A 109 -15.33 6.96 17.11
C GLU A 109 -16.17 5.68 17.12
N THR A 110 -15.62 4.58 16.63
CA THR A 110 -16.33 3.30 16.47
C THR A 110 -15.94 2.25 17.52
N GLU A 111 -15.00 2.59 18.42
CA GLU A 111 -14.33 1.64 19.33
C GLU A 111 -13.76 0.40 18.58
N GLY A 112 -13.42 0.58 17.31
CA GLY A 112 -13.03 -0.48 16.39
C GLY A 112 -11.51 -0.66 16.25
N ASN A 113 -11.12 -1.77 15.65
CA ASN A 113 -9.72 -2.07 15.35
C ASN A 113 -9.54 -2.39 13.86
N SER A 114 -8.40 -2.02 13.29
CA SER A 114 -8.03 -2.30 11.90
C SER A 114 -6.58 -2.78 11.80
N LYS A 115 -6.36 -3.78 10.95
CA LYS A 115 -5.01 -4.25 10.60
C LYS A 115 -4.46 -3.44 9.43
N TRP A 116 -3.19 -3.10 9.48
CA TRP A 116 -2.48 -2.32 8.48
C TRP A 116 -1.41 -3.16 7.81
N MET A 117 -1.46 -3.22 6.49
CA MET A 117 -0.48 -3.92 5.68
C MET A 117 0.20 -2.91 4.76
N ILE A 118 1.44 -2.56 5.07
CA ILE A 118 2.20 -1.54 4.36
C ILE A 118 3.21 -2.20 3.45
N MET A 119 2.97 -2.10 2.15
CA MET A 119 3.82 -2.71 1.14
C MET A 119 4.85 -1.72 0.60
N THR A 120 6.13 -2.06 0.68
CA THR A 120 7.26 -1.22 0.24
C THR A 120 8.05 -1.89 -0.89
N ASP A 121 8.98 -1.18 -1.50
CA ASP A 121 10.12 -1.78 -2.19
C ASP A 121 11.32 -1.89 -1.24
N LYS A 122 12.43 -2.51 -1.68
CA LYS A 122 13.60 -2.71 -0.81
C LYS A 122 14.20 -1.38 -0.35
N SER A 123 14.24 -0.39 -1.22
CA SER A 123 14.88 0.91 -0.93
C SER A 123 14.03 1.80 -0.01
N GLY A 124 12.72 1.60 0.03
CA GLY A 124 11.79 2.30 0.91
C GLY A 124 11.60 1.65 2.28
N TRP A 125 11.92 0.37 2.46
CA TRP A 125 11.56 -0.40 3.66
C TRP A 125 12.03 0.25 4.98
N GLU A 126 13.33 0.54 5.09
CA GLU A 126 13.90 1.16 6.30
C GLU A 126 13.32 2.56 6.56
N LYS A 127 13.17 3.36 5.50
CA LYS A 127 12.66 4.73 5.58
C LYS A 127 11.21 4.76 6.04
N ILE A 128 10.37 3.86 5.52
CA ILE A 128 8.98 3.73 5.95
C ILE A 128 8.89 3.27 7.40
N ARG A 129 9.70 2.28 7.83
CA ARG A 129 9.69 1.82 9.23
C ARG A 129 10.09 2.90 10.20
N LYS A 130 11.16 3.64 9.90
CA LYS A 130 11.59 4.77 10.73
C LYS A 130 10.48 5.82 10.85
N GLN A 131 9.80 6.15 9.75
CA GLN A 131 8.69 7.09 9.81
C GLN A 131 7.50 6.53 10.61
N LEU A 132 7.24 5.22 10.53
CA LEU A 132 6.18 4.59 11.31
C LEU A 132 6.41 4.70 12.81
N ASP A 133 7.65 4.58 13.29
CA ASP A 133 7.95 4.79 14.72
C ASP A 133 7.44 6.18 15.18
N GLU A 134 7.75 7.24 14.42
CA GLU A 134 7.26 8.60 14.72
C GLU A 134 5.75 8.75 14.59
N VAL A 135 5.12 8.03 13.65
CA VAL A 135 3.66 8.06 13.46
C VAL A 135 2.95 7.34 14.61
N LEU A 136 3.48 6.21 15.07
CA LEU A 136 2.90 5.42 16.16
C LEU A 136 3.01 6.17 17.49
N GLU A 137 4.07 6.95 17.72
CA GLU A 137 4.17 7.82 18.90
C GLU A 137 3.11 8.94 18.93
N LYS A 138 2.64 9.37 17.75
CA LYS A 138 1.69 10.49 17.60
C LYS A 138 0.24 10.04 17.43
N THR A 139 -0.01 8.74 17.33
CA THR A 139 -1.33 8.17 17.08
C THR A 139 -1.61 7.01 18.04
N ASN A 140 -2.84 6.49 18.02
CA ASN A 140 -3.22 5.36 18.88
C ASN A 140 -2.97 3.99 18.20
N LEU A 141 -2.20 3.97 17.12
CA LEU A 141 -1.81 2.72 16.46
C LEU A 141 -0.62 2.09 17.18
N THR A 142 -0.60 0.76 17.20
CA THR A 142 0.52 -0.02 17.76
C THR A 142 1.15 -0.89 16.68
N TRP A 143 2.40 -1.32 16.91
CA TRP A 143 3.09 -2.25 16.01
C TRP A 143 2.34 -3.59 15.85
N ASP A 144 1.51 -4.01 16.82
CA ASP A 144 0.68 -5.21 16.71
C ASP A 144 -0.40 -5.11 15.63
N GLN A 145 -0.75 -3.88 15.23
CA GLN A 145 -1.70 -3.61 14.16
C GLN A 145 -1.03 -3.47 12.80
N VAL A 146 0.30 -3.32 12.73
CA VAL A 146 1.02 -2.91 11.52
C VAL A 146 2.01 -3.97 11.04
N GLU A 147 1.80 -4.45 9.81
CA GLU A 147 2.74 -5.32 9.11
C GLU A 147 3.37 -4.58 7.92
N VAL A 148 4.70 -4.48 7.90
CA VAL A 148 5.45 -3.88 6.78
C VAL A 148 6.14 -4.98 5.98
N PHE A 149 5.82 -5.09 4.69
CA PHE A 149 6.35 -6.14 3.83
C PHE A 149 6.92 -5.59 2.52
N VAL A 150 7.95 -6.26 2.01
CA VAL A 150 8.67 -5.86 0.80
C VAL A 150 8.09 -6.59 -0.41
N GLN A 151 7.72 -5.84 -1.43
CA GLN A 151 7.30 -6.36 -2.72
C GLN A 151 8.46 -6.99 -3.48
N ASN A 152 8.15 -8.01 -4.26
CA ASN A 152 9.09 -8.57 -5.23
C ASN A 152 9.47 -7.55 -6.33
N GLU A 153 10.71 -7.65 -6.78
CA GLU A 153 11.26 -6.84 -7.85
C GLU A 153 11.65 -7.73 -9.03
N ASN A 154 11.47 -7.23 -10.24
CA ASN A 154 11.83 -7.91 -11.47
C ASN A 154 13.14 -7.32 -12.02
N PRO A 155 14.03 -8.14 -12.61
CA PRO A 155 15.25 -7.65 -13.26
C PRO A 155 14.90 -6.84 -14.51
N ALA A 156 15.61 -5.74 -14.72
CA ALA A 156 15.56 -5.00 -15.97
C ALA A 156 16.26 -5.80 -17.07
N GLN A 157 15.71 -5.74 -18.28
CA GLN A 157 16.22 -6.46 -19.44
C GLN A 157 16.42 -5.51 -20.62
N ASP A 158 17.42 -5.79 -21.45
CA ASP A 158 17.53 -5.17 -22.77
C ASP A 158 16.46 -5.74 -23.73
N PHE A 159 16.38 -5.19 -24.94
CA PHE A 159 15.43 -5.67 -25.96
C PHE A 159 15.67 -7.13 -26.39
N GLY A 160 16.85 -7.69 -26.10
CA GLY A 160 17.20 -9.09 -26.35
C GLY A 160 16.94 -10.01 -25.15
N GLY A 161 16.37 -9.52 -24.06
CA GLY A 161 16.09 -10.30 -22.85
C GLY A 161 17.30 -10.51 -21.93
N LYS A 162 18.45 -9.86 -22.17
CA LYS A 162 19.61 -9.94 -21.29
C LYS A 162 19.41 -9.04 -20.07
N ILE A 163 19.76 -9.56 -18.89
CA ILE A 163 19.64 -8.82 -17.63
C ILE A 163 20.63 -7.65 -17.61
N LEU A 164 20.12 -6.47 -17.28
CA LEU A 164 20.92 -5.28 -17.06
C LEU A 164 21.49 -5.27 -15.65
N LEU A 165 22.73 -4.78 -15.52
CA LEU A 165 23.43 -4.66 -14.24
C LEU A 165 23.49 -3.19 -13.81
N SER A 166 23.26 -2.91 -12.52
CA SER A 166 23.47 -1.58 -11.93
C SER A 166 24.91 -1.39 -11.43
N SER A 167 25.57 -2.49 -11.05
CA SER A 167 26.99 -2.57 -10.70
C SER A 167 27.52 -3.95 -11.14
N PRO A 168 28.85 -4.19 -11.17
CA PRO A 168 29.41 -5.48 -11.60
C PRO A 168 28.84 -6.72 -10.88
N ASP A 169 28.36 -6.54 -9.66
CA ASP A 169 27.82 -7.58 -8.77
C ASP A 169 26.31 -7.46 -8.49
N GLN A 170 25.62 -6.46 -9.06
CA GLN A 170 24.21 -6.19 -8.78
C GLN A 170 23.39 -6.07 -10.06
N SER A 171 22.30 -6.84 -10.16
CA SER A 171 21.29 -6.68 -11.21
C SER A 171 20.49 -5.40 -11.01
N ALA A 172 20.27 -4.66 -12.08
CA ALA A 172 19.29 -3.58 -12.09
C ALA A 172 17.89 -4.18 -11.95
N THR A 173 17.16 -3.78 -10.92
CA THR A 173 15.80 -4.27 -10.63
C THR A 173 14.82 -3.13 -10.48
N ALA A 174 13.54 -3.41 -10.70
CA ALA A 174 12.46 -2.48 -10.44
C ALA A 174 11.30 -3.19 -9.74
N PRO A 175 10.50 -2.50 -8.90
CA PRO A 175 9.30 -3.07 -8.30
C PRO A 175 8.35 -3.57 -9.39
N GLY A 176 8.13 -4.88 -9.42
CA GLY A 176 7.30 -5.54 -10.44
C GLY A 176 5.95 -5.90 -9.86
N VAL A 177 4.87 -5.79 -10.62
CA VAL A 177 3.61 -6.45 -10.22
C VAL A 177 3.83 -7.96 -10.36
N ASP A 178 4.10 -8.63 -9.24
CA ASP A 178 4.15 -10.08 -9.20
C ASP A 178 2.75 -10.60 -9.52
N ARG A 179 2.54 -11.14 -10.72
CA ARG A 179 1.31 -11.86 -11.09
C ARG A 179 1.45 -13.36 -10.86
N SER A 180 2.60 -13.84 -10.39
CA SER A 180 2.76 -15.21 -9.93
C SER A 180 2.22 -15.32 -8.50
N SER A 181 1.55 -16.44 -8.21
CA SER A 181 0.85 -16.73 -6.94
C SER A 181 1.76 -16.77 -5.71
N THR A 182 3.05 -16.52 -5.86
CA THR A 182 4.09 -16.61 -4.83
C THR A 182 3.92 -15.58 -3.72
N CYS A 183 3.53 -14.34 -4.04
CA CYS A 183 3.26 -13.35 -3.00
C CYS A 183 2.01 -13.71 -2.16
N LYS A 184 1.06 -14.48 -2.73
CA LYS A 184 -0.09 -14.99 -1.97
C LYS A 184 0.31 -16.14 -1.04
N SER A 185 1.20 -17.03 -1.49
CA SER A 185 1.60 -18.20 -0.69
C SER A 185 2.49 -17.84 0.50
N ASP A 186 3.38 -16.86 0.36
CA ASP A 186 4.31 -16.47 1.43
C ASP A 186 3.63 -15.66 2.54
N PHE A 187 2.58 -14.91 2.21
CA PHE A 187 1.74 -14.21 3.19
C PHE A 187 0.77 -15.17 3.89
N ALA A 188 0.06 -16.01 3.14
CA ALA A 188 -0.86 -17.01 3.70
C ALA A 188 -0.15 -18.00 4.63
N ARG A 189 1.11 -18.36 4.35
CA ARG A 189 1.92 -19.24 5.22
C ARG A 189 2.36 -18.62 6.54
N ARG A 190 2.45 -17.29 6.64
CA ARG A 190 2.89 -16.61 7.88
C ARG A 190 1.74 -16.21 8.77
N ASN A 191 0.54 -16.13 8.23
CA ASN A 191 -0.64 -15.57 8.86
C ASN A 191 -1.84 -16.53 8.75
N GLU A 192 -1.66 -17.80 9.13
CA GLU A 192 -2.75 -18.80 9.20
C GLU A 192 -3.87 -18.40 10.17
N GLU A 193 -3.69 -17.35 10.98
CA GLU A 193 -4.68 -16.85 11.94
C GLU A 193 -5.45 -15.58 11.48
N ILE A 194 -5.13 -14.97 10.33
CA ILE A 194 -5.73 -13.67 9.92
C ILE A 194 -6.96 -13.83 9.01
N PHE A 195 -7.26 -15.05 8.55
CA PHE A 195 -8.45 -15.35 7.75
C PHE A 195 -9.32 -16.39 8.46
N ILE A 196 -9.96 -16.00 9.56
CA ILE A 196 -11.18 -16.64 10.09
C ILE A 196 -12.23 -15.54 10.29
#